data_AF-A0A448KGG7-F1
#
_entry.id   AF-A0A448KGG7-F1
#
_cell.length_a   1.000
_cell.length_b   1.000
_cell.length_c   1.000
_cell.angle_alpha   90.00
_cell.angle_beta   90.00
_cell.angle_gamma   90.00
#
_symmetry.space_group_name_H-M   'P 1'
#
loop_
_entity.id
_entity.type
_entity.pdbx_description
1 polymer ?
#
loop_
_entity_poly.entity_id
_entity_poly.type
_entity_poly.pdbx_seq_one_letter_code
_entity_poly.pdbx_strand_id
1 'polypeptide(L)'
;MLVSRRHALLASALTGLGGLSACSLAEGGSGEATASATPGAVSLATGYLGVPVTVEAGPAIISGSYMVVRLAFSTQSTTPVSLAGAFDTKDATGTMRAIRALSLAQGLAFPQLETGNKHFATELSKDAPLEVFPIFAAATGATSVELELPSMGVITGIPVVGASQAPFEAGALVSRSSLDVDEPGPFGIGALSIAHDDASDTSTGMESTTVTLTGGVAFPGESVSLDPRADAAIARVVALLKRYPAGGELTITGHVDSSAHEALAEQRAQAVEARLKESADLSGWKVSATGKGATALRVPNEAEQGSAINRRVEIAVTPADPGSAAPTPVESGPDMPDAVGPSGKGPAGVEVTVGDLSVRLSMERVLRVGSFLVGVLELSCPQRVDWQVGAFMLPPVWQTLRWRTLSQGVYNLTLIDGEQRHLTADYAAPTSGRWVLSNSAKPPLEPGEEPWRVPVIWRDTGQDTVILDLPGGDNAHGRALSARLTDIPVVDA
;
A
#
# COMPACT_ATOMS: atom_id res chain seq x y z
N MET A 1 60.98 23.27 40.41
CA MET A 1 61.24 22.75 41.78
C MET A 1 59.91 22.44 42.43
N LEU A 2 59.81 21.26 43.04
CA LEU A 2 58.65 20.69 43.73
C LEU A 2 58.06 21.66 44.78
N VAL A 3 56.78 21.60 45.18
CA VAL A 3 56.17 20.70 46.18
C VAL A 3 54.65 21.04 46.23
N SER A 4 53.71 20.17 45.84
CA SER A 4 52.93 19.20 46.63
C SER A 4 52.21 19.71 47.89
N ARG A 5 50.88 19.56 47.96
CA ARG A 5 50.18 18.76 49.01
C ARG A 5 48.66 18.66 48.81
N ARG A 6 48.16 17.42 48.92
CA ARG A 6 46.77 16.96 49.01
C ARG A 6 46.23 17.05 50.44
N HIS A 7 44.93 17.28 50.62
CA HIS A 7 44.04 16.79 51.71
C HIS A 7 42.61 16.75 51.10
N ALA A 8 41.93 15.63 50.85
CA ALA A 8 41.36 14.58 51.72
C ALA A 8 40.05 14.99 52.45
N LEU A 9 38.93 14.52 51.86
CA LEU A 9 37.69 13.94 52.42
C LEU A 9 37.10 14.44 53.76
N LEU A 10 35.78 14.71 53.74
CA LEU A 10 34.84 14.29 54.79
C LEU A 10 33.41 14.19 54.23
N ALA A 11 32.91 12.96 54.19
CA ALA A 11 31.50 12.62 54.02
C ALA A 11 30.86 12.47 55.40
N SER A 12 29.65 12.99 55.57
CA SER A 12 28.82 12.78 56.75
C SER A 12 27.43 12.34 56.29
N ALA A 13 27.08 11.09 56.60
CA ALA A 13 25.73 10.55 56.48
C ALA A 13 24.94 10.89 57.74
N LEU A 14 23.68 11.31 57.61
CA LEU A 14 22.69 11.26 58.68
C LEU A 14 21.39 10.65 58.14
N THR A 15 21.01 9.53 58.74
CA THR A 15 19.71 8.87 58.66
C THR A 15 18.68 9.58 59.54
N GLY A 16 17.45 9.76 59.03
CA GLY A 16 16.29 10.16 59.82
C GLY A 16 14.99 9.73 59.14
N LEU A 17 14.28 8.78 59.75
CA LEU A 17 12.92 8.35 59.41
C LEU A 17 11.88 9.30 60.03
N GLY A 18 10.76 9.55 59.32
CA GLY A 18 9.49 9.92 59.96
C GLY A 18 8.56 10.87 59.18
N GLY A 19 7.46 10.34 58.65
CA GLY A 19 6.08 10.80 58.89
C GLY A 19 5.55 12.14 58.32
N LEU A 20 4.62 12.00 57.35
CA LEU A 20 3.35 12.72 57.15
C LEU A 20 3.29 14.25 56.86
N SER A 21 2.75 14.52 55.67
CA SER A 21 1.72 15.52 55.31
C SER A 21 2.09 16.97 54.95
N ALA A 22 1.46 17.39 53.84
CA ALA A 22 1.02 18.73 53.44
C ALA A 22 1.76 19.43 52.27
N CYS A 23 0.92 19.92 51.36
CA CYS A 23 1.19 20.62 50.11
C CYS A 23 2.17 21.79 50.21
N SER A 24 3.03 21.95 49.19
CA SER A 24 3.38 23.27 48.64
C SER A 24 3.90 23.14 47.22
N LEU A 25 3.41 24.03 46.36
CA LEU A 25 3.90 24.33 45.01
C LEU A 25 5.18 25.16 45.12
N ALA A 26 6.23 24.82 44.36
CA ALA A 26 6.93 25.73 43.42
C ALA A 26 8.30 25.17 42.98
N GLU A 27 8.48 25.15 41.65
CA GLU A 27 9.67 25.49 40.86
C GLU A 27 10.99 24.70 40.93
N GLY A 28 11.42 24.27 39.74
CA GLY A 28 12.77 24.58 39.25
C GLY A 28 13.83 23.50 39.42
N GLY A 29 13.79 22.48 38.58
CA GLY A 29 14.87 21.51 38.41
C GLY A 29 14.95 21.02 36.98
N SER A 30 15.78 21.67 36.17
CA SER A 30 16.15 21.29 34.81
C SER A 30 16.84 19.91 34.81
N GLY A 31 16.05 18.86 34.54
CA GLY A 31 16.57 17.60 34.05
C GLY A 31 16.36 17.57 32.54
N GLU A 32 17.44 17.52 31.76
CA GLU A 32 17.40 17.07 30.38
C GLU A 32 16.75 15.68 30.36
N ALA A 33 15.47 15.63 30.02
CA ALA A 33 14.78 14.40 29.72
C ALA A 33 15.26 13.97 28.32
N THR A 34 16.39 13.27 28.27
CA THR A 34 16.66 12.39 27.13
C THR A 34 15.52 11.37 27.10
N ALA A 35 14.58 11.54 26.18
CA ALA A 35 13.53 10.58 25.92
C ALA A 35 14.19 9.21 25.72
N SER A 36 14.03 8.32 26.69
CA SER A 36 14.54 6.97 26.58
C SER A 36 13.68 6.27 25.53
N ALA A 37 14.32 5.78 24.46
CA ALA A 37 13.64 5.02 23.41
C ALA A 37 12.81 3.88 24.03
N THR A 38 11.56 3.74 23.60
CA THR A 38 10.70 2.67 24.11
C THR A 38 11.27 1.32 23.68
N PRO A 39 11.51 0.37 24.60
CA PRO A 39 12.00 -0.95 24.23
C PRO A 39 11.08 -1.63 23.22
N GLY A 40 11.63 -2.03 22.06
CA GLY A 40 10.87 -2.65 20.98
C GLY A 40 10.18 -1.67 20.03
N ALA A 41 10.39 -0.36 20.16
CA ALA A 41 9.94 0.61 19.17
C ALA A 41 10.92 0.72 17.99
N VAL A 42 10.37 1.03 16.83
CA VAL A 42 11.11 1.26 15.57
C VAL A 42 10.96 2.74 15.20
N SER A 43 12.06 3.37 14.80
CA SER A 43 12.08 4.80 14.43
C SER A 43 12.12 4.98 12.90
N LEU A 44 11.33 5.94 12.41
CA LEU A 44 11.35 6.43 11.05
C LEU A 44 11.72 7.92 11.05
N ALA A 45 12.84 8.25 10.41
CA ALA A 45 13.15 9.63 10.05
C ALA A 45 12.40 9.97 8.76
N THR A 46 11.62 11.05 8.79
CA THR A 46 10.76 11.48 7.68
C THR A 46 10.59 13.00 7.68
N GLY A 47 9.63 13.51 6.91
CA GLY A 47 9.22 14.90 6.93
C GLY A 47 7.74 15.05 6.58
N TYR A 48 7.19 16.21 6.94
CA TYR A 48 5.83 16.59 6.59
C TYR A 48 5.79 18.10 6.33
N LEU A 49 5.19 18.50 5.20
CA LEU A 49 5.16 19.90 4.75
C LEU A 49 6.55 20.58 4.76
N GLY A 50 7.58 19.87 4.31
CA GLY A 50 8.96 20.36 4.23
C GLY A 50 9.74 20.37 5.55
N VAL A 51 9.13 19.97 6.67
CA VAL A 51 9.72 19.97 8.01
C VAL A 51 10.15 18.56 8.41
N PRO A 52 11.35 18.34 8.97
CA PRO A 52 11.79 17.05 9.46
C PRO A 52 10.97 16.57 10.67
N VAL A 53 10.58 15.30 10.64
CA VAL A 53 9.80 14.61 11.66
C VAL A 53 10.43 13.26 11.95
N THR A 54 10.54 12.88 13.20
CA THR A 54 10.86 11.52 13.61
C THR A 54 9.61 10.88 14.21
N VAL A 55 9.27 9.69 13.71
CA VAL A 55 8.17 8.87 14.22
C VAL A 55 8.74 7.63 14.89
N GLU A 56 8.50 7.47 16.19
CA GLU A 56 8.78 6.23 16.91
C GLU A 56 7.48 5.42 17.02
N ALA A 57 7.51 4.16 16.57
CA ALA A 57 6.35 3.29 16.56
C ALA A 57 6.57 1.98 17.31
N GLY A 58 5.61 1.62 18.15
CA GLY A 58 5.52 0.30 18.76
C GLY A 58 6.16 0.17 20.15
N PRO A 59 6.29 -1.08 20.66
CA PRO A 59 5.81 -2.33 20.05
C PRO A 59 4.28 -2.33 19.84
N ALA A 60 3.79 -3.18 18.94
CA ALA A 60 2.36 -3.37 18.70
C ALA A 60 1.77 -4.31 19.75
N ILE A 61 0.80 -3.84 20.53
CA ILE A 61 0.28 -4.56 21.70
C ILE A 61 -1.04 -5.25 21.38
N ILE A 62 -1.10 -6.57 21.48
CA ILE A 62 -2.35 -7.34 21.41
C ILE A 62 -3.05 -7.31 22.77
N SER A 63 -4.27 -6.79 22.77
CA SER A 63 -5.16 -6.71 23.94
C SER A 63 -6.58 -7.16 23.55
N GLY A 64 -6.90 -8.42 23.83
CA GLY A 64 -8.16 -9.03 23.40
C GLY A 64 -8.24 -9.11 21.87
N SER A 65 -9.34 -8.62 21.29
CA SER A 65 -9.57 -8.62 19.84
C SER A 65 -8.86 -7.46 19.10
N TYR A 66 -8.08 -6.65 19.80
CA TYR A 66 -7.47 -5.44 19.25
C TYR A 66 -5.96 -5.43 19.35
N MET A 67 -5.35 -4.66 18.45
CA MET A 67 -3.94 -4.29 18.46
C MET A 67 -3.83 -2.78 18.64
N VAL A 68 -2.99 -2.33 19.56
CA VAL A 68 -2.72 -0.90 19.80
C VAL A 68 -1.25 -0.62 19.50
N VAL A 69 -0.98 0.39 18.67
CA VAL A 69 0.39 0.80 18.34
C VAL A 69 0.60 2.21 18.89
N ARG A 70 1.62 2.41 19.72
CA ARG A 70 2.03 3.76 20.13
C ARG A 70 2.76 4.44 18.98
N LEU A 71 2.40 5.67 18.66
CA LEU A 71 3.15 6.55 17.76
C LEU A 71 3.55 7.81 18.48
N ALA A 72 4.85 8.09 18.53
CA ALA A 72 5.40 9.32 19.05
C ALA A 72 6.08 10.11 17.94
N PHE A 73 5.56 11.30 17.69
CA PHE A 73 6.06 12.27 16.73
C PHE A 73 6.92 13.29 17.45
N SER A 74 8.09 13.55 16.91
CA SER A 74 9.02 14.58 17.39
C SER A 74 9.67 15.31 16.21
N THR A 75 10.15 16.52 16.46
CA THR A 75 10.94 17.28 15.48
C THR A 75 12.05 18.04 16.20
N GLN A 76 13.15 18.30 15.49
CA GLN A 76 14.18 19.24 15.93
C GLN A 76 14.05 20.60 15.25
N SER A 77 13.06 20.76 14.36
CA SER A 77 12.77 22.02 13.68
C SER A 77 12.32 23.10 14.65
N THR A 78 12.77 24.34 14.41
CA THR A 78 12.29 25.53 15.11
C THR A 78 10.95 26.04 14.58
N THR A 79 10.52 25.56 13.42
CA THR A 79 9.23 25.88 12.80
C THR A 79 8.21 24.82 13.24
N PRO A 80 7.17 25.19 14.01
CA PRO A 80 6.08 24.27 14.32
C PRO A 80 5.40 23.76 13.05
N VAL A 81 4.95 22.51 13.07
CA VAL A 81 4.24 21.89 11.96
C VAL A 81 2.92 21.30 12.46
N SER A 82 1.82 21.70 11.82
CA SER A 82 0.53 21.08 12.07
C SER A 82 0.46 19.72 11.37
N LEU A 83 0.14 18.66 12.12
CA LEU A 83 -0.18 17.35 11.55
C LEU A 83 -1.68 17.20 11.26
N ALA A 84 -2.46 18.27 11.42
CA ALA A 84 -3.86 18.27 11.02
C ALA A 84 -3.97 18.01 9.51
N GLY A 85 -4.69 16.97 9.11
CA GLY A 85 -4.78 16.57 7.71
C GLY A 85 -3.81 15.46 7.29
N ALA A 86 -2.76 15.16 8.07
CA ALA A 86 -1.76 14.16 7.70
C ALA A 86 -2.37 12.76 7.49
N PHE A 87 -3.37 12.42 8.32
CA PHE A 87 -4.00 11.11 8.33
C PHE A 87 -5.51 11.17 8.11
N ASP A 88 -5.97 12.23 7.46
CA ASP A 88 -7.39 12.42 7.14
C ASP A 88 -7.80 11.54 5.96
N THR A 89 -9.08 11.18 5.96
CA THR A 89 -9.75 10.59 4.80
C THR A 89 -10.79 11.58 4.28
N LYS A 90 -11.38 11.28 3.11
CA LYS A 90 -12.40 12.14 2.50
C LYS A 90 -13.54 12.52 3.46
N ASP A 91 -13.92 11.59 4.33
CA ASP A 91 -15.10 11.71 5.20
C ASP A 91 -14.73 11.86 6.69
N ALA A 92 -13.44 11.90 7.04
CA ALA A 92 -12.98 11.99 8.43
C ALA A 92 -11.74 12.88 8.57
N THR A 93 -11.93 14.05 9.21
CA THR A 93 -10.87 15.06 9.41
C THR A 93 -10.38 15.14 10.86
N GLY A 94 -9.11 15.49 11.04
CA GLY A 94 -8.43 15.51 12.34
C GLY A 94 -8.24 14.12 12.96
N THR A 95 -8.39 13.06 12.16
CA THR A 95 -8.42 11.66 12.64
C THR A 95 -7.13 10.91 12.29
N MET A 96 -7.03 9.66 12.75
CA MET A 96 -5.96 8.73 12.35
C MET A 96 -6.40 7.76 11.25
N ARG A 97 -7.55 7.98 10.60
CA ARG A 97 -8.24 6.98 9.77
C ARG A 97 -7.47 6.57 8.51
N ALA A 98 -6.51 7.37 8.05
CA ALA A 98 -5.67 6.99 6.92
C ALA A 98 -4.45 6.14 7.31
N ILE A 99 -4.12 6.01 8.61
CA ILE A 99 -3.07 5.10 9.08
C ILE A 99 -3.53 3.65 8.87
N ARG A 100 -2.65 2.79 8.37
CA ARG A 100 -2.94 1.37 8.18
C ARG A 100 -1.85 0.53 8.80
N ALA A 101 -2.24 -0.47 9.58
CA ALA A 101 -1.34 -1.55 9.93
C ALA A 101 -1.44 -2.63 8.86
N LEU A 102 -0.31 -3.23 8.51
CA LEU A 102 -0.21 -4.30 7.52
C LEU A 102 0.51 -5.49 8.16
N SER A 103 0.12 -6.69 7.78
CA SER A 103 0.93 -7.89 7.95
C SER A 103 1.25 -8.37 6.54
N LEU A 104 2.29 -7.81 5.94
CA LEU A 104 2.67 -8.12 4.56
C LEU A 104 3.11 -9.59 4.41
N ALA A 105 3.69 -10.16 5.47
CA ALA A 105 3.99 -11.60 5.53
C ALA A 105 2.74 -12.48 5.40
N GLN A 106 1.59 -12.04 5.93
CA GLN A 106 0.31 -12.75 5.84
C GLN A 106 -0.58 -12.23 4.70
N GLY A 107 -0.21 -11.12 4.04
CA GLY A 107 -1.03 -10.46 3.02
C GLY A 107 -2.30 -9.81 3.56
N LEU A 108 -2.24 -9.27 4.78
CA LEU A 108 -3.40 -8.68 5.47
C LEU A 108 -3.21 -7.18 5.71
N ALA A 109 -4.29 -6.42 5.55
CA ALA A 109 -4.40 -5.02 5.92
C ALA A 109 -5.43 -4.83 7.05
N PHE A 110 -5.12 -3.94 7.98
CA PHE A 110 -5.92 -3.63 9.15
C PHE A 110 -6.21 -2.12 9.14
N PRO A 111 -7.46 -1.70 8.87
CA PRO A 111 -7.82 -0.29 8.99
C PRO A 111 -7.75 0.16 10.43
N GLN A 112 -7.40 1.44 10.62
CA GLN A 112 -7.48 2.07 11.93
C GLN A 112 -8.96 2.22 12.33
N LEU A 113 -9.30 1.85 13.57
CA LEU A 113 -10.68 1.73 14.06
C LEU A 113 -11.15 2.93 14.91
N GLU A 114 -10.24 3.69 15.52
CA GLU A 114 -10.62 4.77 16.43
C GLU A 114 -11.10 6.02 15.67
N THR A 115 -12.25 6.55 16.08
CA THR A 115 -12.99 7.61 15.33
C THR A 115 -12.80 9.02 15.90
N GLY A 116 -12.00 9.19 16.94
CA GLY A 116 -11.66 10.46 17.54
C GLY A 116 -10.93 11.38 16.57
N ASN A 117 -11.20 12.69 16.70
CA ASN A 117 -10.76 13.72 15.76
C ASN A 117 -9.96 14.86 16.39
N LYS A 118 -9.49 14.67 17.63
CA LYS A 118 -8.73 15.69 18.37
C LYS A 118 -7.26 15.36 18.53
N HIS A 119 -6.79 14.30 17.89
CA HIS A 119 -5.43 13.78 18.03
C HIS A 119 -4.37 14.77 17.56
N PHE A 120 -4.69 15.58 16.55
CA PHE A 120 -3.77 16.52 15.90
C PHE A 120 -4.20 17.98 16.07
N ALA A 121 -4.84 18.30 17.19
CA ALA A 121 -5.34 19.66 17.45
C ALA A 121 -4.23 20.67 17.81
N THR A 122 -3.04 20.19 18.16
CA THR A 122 -1.86 21.00 18.50
C THR A 122 -0.75 20.77 17.50
N GLU A 123 0.02 21.80 17.22
CA GLU A 123 1.20 21.71 16.35
C GLU A 123 2.32 20.92 17.01
N LEU A 124 3.04 20.15 16.19
CA LEU A 124 4.28 19.50 16.58
C LEU A 124 5.40 20.55 16.60
N SER A 125 6.14 20.63 17.70
CA SER A 125 7.33 21.47 17.80
C SER A 125 8.40 20.78 18.64
N LYS A 126 9.62 21.35 18.66
CA LYS A 126 10.74 20.82 19.44
C LYS A 126 10.39 20.56 20.92
N ASP A 127 9.62 21.46 21.52
CA ASP A 127 9.26 21.41 22.94
C ASP A 127 7.88 20.79 23.20
N ALA A 128 7.16 20.42 22.14
CA ALA A 128 5.84 19.80 22.21
C ALA A 128 5.75 18.61 21.25
N PRO A 129 6.33 17.44 21.62
CA PRO A 129 6.12 16.20 20.88
C PRO A 129 4.65 15.76 20.99
N LEU A 130 4.21 14.95 20.02
CA LEU A 130 2.85 14.41 19.99
C LEU A 130 2.87 12.90 20.14
N GLU A 131 1.93 12.37 20.91
CA GLU A 131 1.76 10.93 21.08
C GLU A 131 0.31 10.53 20.80
N VAL A 132 0.12 9.49 19.99
CA VAL A 132 -1.18 8.93 19.64
C VAL A 132 -1.13 7.40 19.64
N PHE A 133 -2.31 6.78 19.71
CA PHE A 133 -2.45 5.33 19.84
C PHE A 133 -3.50 4.81 18.85
N PRO A 134 -3.17 4.66 17.55
CA PRO A 134 -4.05 3.98 16.62
C PRO A 134 -4.39 2.56 17.09
N ILE A 135 -5.66 2.18 16.88
CA ILE A 135 -6.23 0.90 17.29
C ILE A 135 -6.68 0.16 16.03
N PHE A 136 -6.35 -1.12 15.96
CA PHE A 136 -6.62 -2.02 14.84
C PHE A 136 -7.26 -3.32 15.37
N ALA A 137 -7.83 -4.15 14.49
CA ALA A 137 -8.09 -5.54 14.86
C ALA A 137 -6.77 -6.28 15.19
N ALA A 138 -6.84 -7.28 16.05
CA ALA A 138 -5.68 -8.06 16.46
C ALA A 138 -5.04 -8.80 15.27
N ALA A 139 -3.74 -8.56 15.03
CA ALA A 139 -2.92 -9.27 14.05
C ALA A 139 -2.53 -10.67 14.57
N THR A 140 -3.50 -11.57 14.63
CA THR A 140 -3.32 -12.91 15.22
C THR A 140 -2.29 -13.73 14.44
N GLY A 141 -1.28 -14.24 15.14
CA GLY A 141 -0.20 -15.04 14.56
C GLY A 141 0.91 -14.25 13.87
N ALA A 142 0.81 -12.91 13.80
CA ALA A 142 1.90 -12.07 13.32
C ALA A 142 2.96 -11.89 14.41
N THR A 143 4.24 -12.00 14.04
CA THR A 143 5.38 -11.68 14.93
C THR A 143 5.79 -10.21 14.81
N SER A 144 5.51 -9.61 13.66
CA SER A 144 5.72 -8.21 13.37
C SER A 144 4.63 -7.70 12.43
N VAL A 145 4.44 -6.39 12.41
CA VAL A 145 3.57 -5.68 11.47
C VAL A 145 4.30 -4.49 10.87
N GLU A 146 3.81 -4.04 9.73
CA GLU A 146 4.20 -2.77 9.12
C GLU A 146 3.14 -1.72 9.44
N LEU A 147 3.55 -0.45 9.41
CA LEU A 147 2.65 0.68 9.56
C LEU A 147 2.83 1.67 8.42
N GLU A 148 1.83 1.77 7.56
CA GLU A 148 1.75 2.77 6.50
C GLU A 148 1.29 4.10 7.11
N LEU A 149 2.13 5.12 6.98
CA LEU A 149 1.89 6.50 7.40
C LEU A 149 1.83 7.37 6.14
N PRO A 150 0.63 7.67 5.61
CA PRO A 150 0.47 8.54 4.46
C PRO A 150 1.25 9.84 4.59
N SER A 151 1.87 10.28 3.49
CA SER A 151 2.75 11.47 3.44
C SER A 151 4.05 11.40 4.25
N MET A 152 4.36 10.26 4.90
CA MET A 152 5.53 10.09 5.74
C MET A 152 6.36 8.84 5.39
N GLY A 153 5.73 7.72 5.03
CA GLY A 153 6.43 6.49 4.64
C GLY A 153 5.82 5.24 5.25
N VAL A 154 6.61 4.18 5.35
CA VAL A 154 6.21 2.91 5.97
C VAL A 154 7.24 2.52 7.02
N ILE A 155 6.79 2.17 8.21
CA ILE A 155 7.62 1.59 9.26
C ILE A 155 7.50 0.09 9.17
N THR A 156 8.62 -0.62 8.95
CA THR A 156 8.65 -2.07 8.85
C THR A 156 9.13 -2.72 10.14
N GLY A 157 8.75 -3.99 10.36
CA GLY A 157 9.31 -4.80 11.45
C GLY A 157 8.89 -4.37 12.86
N ILE A 158 7.73 -3.72 13.05
CA ILE A 158 7.23 -3.37 14.37
C ILE A 158 6.87 -4.68 15.10
N PRO A 159 7.52 -5.02 16.22
CA PRO A 159 7.27 -6.29 16.90
C PRO A 159 5.87 -6.33 17.51
N VAL A 160 5.19 -7.47 17.36
CA VAL A 160 3.88 -7.74 17.97
C VAL A 160 4.10 -8.48 19.28
N VAL A 161 3.55 -7.95 20.37
CA VAL A 161 3.70 -8.52 21.72
C VAL A 161 2.36 -8.57 22.44
N GLY A 162 2.25 -9.44 23.45
CA GLY A 162 1.06 -9.52 24.30
C GLY A 162 1.00 -8.41 25.34
N ALA A 163 -0.20 -8.14 25.88
CA ALA A 163 -0.42 -7.10 26.89
C ALA A 163 0.49 -7.19 28.13
N SER A 164 0.96 -8.38 28.52
CA SER A 164 1.88 -8.54 29.66
C SER A 164 3.28 -7.96 29.44
N GLN A 165 3.64 -7.68 28.19
CA GLN A 165 4.92 -7.08 27.79
C GLN A 165 4.75 -5.60 27.37
N ALA A 166 3.55 -5.05 27.55
CA ALA A 166 3.22 -3.72 27.05
C ALA A 166 3.87 -2.61 27.92
N PRO A 167 4.44 -1.56 27.29
CA PRO A 167 4.91 -0.39 28.01
C PRO A 167 3.78 0.56 28.43
N PHE A 168 2.52 0.24 28.07
CA PHE A 168 1.32 1.03 28.38
C PHE A 168 0.07 0.14 28.51
N GLU A 169 -0.97 0.67 29.17
CA GLU A 169 -2.25 -0.03 29.42
C GLU A 169 -3.15 -0.06 28.16
N ALA A 170 -2.85 -0.93 27.20
CA ALA A 170 -3.59 -1.05 25.94
C ALA A 170 -5.11 -1.32 26.14
N GLY A 171 -5.48 -2.14 27.12
CA GLY A 171 -6.90 -2.44 27.40
C GLY A 171 -7.70 -1.21 27.87
N ALA A 172 -7.07 -0.32 28.63
CA ALA A 172 -7.68 0.94 29.07
C ALA A 172 -7.85 1.92 27.90
N LEU A 173 -6.90 1.97 26.96
CA LEU A 173 -7.00 2.75 25.73
C LEU A 173 -8.18 2.29 24.88
N VAL A 174 -8.29 0.98 24.63
CA VAL A 174 -9.42 0.40 23.88
C VAL A 174 -10.76 0.73 24.53
N SER A 175 -10.84 0.59 25.86
CA SER A 175 -12.11 0.74 26.59
C SER A 175 -12.64 2.18 26.64
N ARG A 176 -11.78 3.19 26.49
CA ARG A 176 -12.17 4.62 26.50
C ARG A 176 -12.35 5.21 25.10
N SER A 177 -12.00 4.45 24.07
CA SER A 177 -12.02 4.89 22.66
C SER A 177 -13.36 4.59 21.99
N SER A 178 -13.76 5.47 21.08
CA SER A 178 -14.87 5.20 20.17
C SER A 178 -14.32 4.46 18.95
N LEU A 179 -14.78 3.23 18.72
CA LEU A 179 -14.30 2.37 17.66
C LEU A 179 -15.39 2.12 16.61
N ASP A 180 -15.01 2.18 15.34
CA ASP A 180 -15.76 1.62 14.24
C ASP A 180 -15.51 0.11 14.18
N VAL A 181 -16.54 -0.67 14.53
CA VAL A 181 -16.45 -2.13 14.65
C VAL A 181 -17.33 -2.86 13.63
N ASP A 182 -17.91 -2.12 12.67
CA ASP A 182 -18.75 -2.71 11.63
C ASP A 182 -17.88 -3.53 10.67
N GLU A 183 -16.67 -3.04 10.37
CA GLU A 183 -15.71 -3.65 9.44
C GLU A 183 -14.28 -3.63 9.98
N PRO A 184 -14.00 -4.33 11.09
CA PRO A 184 -12.73 -4.18 11.81
C PRO A 184 -11.51 -4.78 11.06
N GLY A 185 -11.76 -5.55 9.98
CA GLY A 185 -10.75 -6.34 9.29
C GLY A 185 -10.33 -7.58 10.10
N PRO A 186 -9.20 -8.23 9.73
CA PRO A 186 -8.33 -7.87 8.62
C PRO A 186 -8.98 -8.07 7.25
N PHE A 187 -8.41 -7.41 6.24
CA PHE A 187 -8.77 -7.60 4.84
C PHE A 187 -7.58 -8.12 4.04
N GLY A 188 -7.86 -9.00 3.09
CA GLY A 188 -6.84 -9.50 2.19
C GLY A 188 -6.34 -8.43 1.23
N ILE A 189 -5.03 -8.29 1.14
CA ILE A 189 -4.38 -7.42 0.17
C ILE A 189 -4.38 -8.10 -1.20
N GLY A 190 -4.94 -7.41 -2.18
CA GLY A 190 -4.92 -7.81 -3.58
C GLY A 190 -4.13 -6.84 -4.45
N ALA A 191 -3.96 -7.21 -5.71
CA ALA A 191 -3.32 -6.37 -6.74
C ALA A 191 -3.92 -6.64 -8.12
N LEU A 192 -3.64 -5.74 -9.07
CA LEU A 192 -3.95 -5.91 -10.49
C LEU A 192 -2.67 -5.72 -11.31
N SER A 193 -2.43 -6.60 -12.28
CA SER A 193 -1.53 -6.32 -13.40
C SER A 193 -2.29 -6.23 -14.72
N ILE A 194 -1.78 -5.45 -15.66
CA ILE A 194 -2.38 -5.22 -16.97
C ILE A 194 -1.32 -5.51 -18.04
N ALA A 195 -1.67 -6.27 -19.07
CA ALA A 195 -0.79 -6.48 -20.22
C ALA A 195 -0.70 -5.21 -21.07
N HIS A 196 0.48 -4.91 -21.60
CA HIS A 196 0.72 -3.67 -22.36
C HIS A 196 -0.05 -3.57 -23.67
N ASP A 197 -0.44 -4.71 -24.24
CA ASP A 197 -1.29 -4.80 -25.43
C ASP A 197 -2.80 -4.69 -25.10
N ASP A 198 -3.13 -4.43 -23.82
CA ASP A 198 -4.48 -4.40 -23.25
C ASP A 198 -5.30 -5.70 -23.52
N ALA A 199 -4.63 -6.79 -23.92
CA ALA A 199 -5.29 -8.06 -24.24
C ALA A 199 -5.79 -8.79 -23.00
N SER A 200 -5.22 -8.48 -21.84
CA SER A 200 -5.61 -9.11 -20.58
C SER A 200 -5.23 -8.30 -19.34
N ASP A 201 -5.92 -8.60 -18.23
CA ASP A 201 -5.59 -8.15 -16.88
C ASP A 201 -5.55 -9.33 -15.91
N THR A 202 -4.72 -9.26 -14.87
CA THR A 202 -4.60 -10.31 -13.84
C THR A 202 -4.87 -9.72 -12.46
N SER A 203 -5.99 -10.11 -11.87
CA SER A 203 -6.38 -9.76 -10.50
C SER A 203 -5.88 -10.84 -9.53
N THR A 204 -5.00 -10.47 -8.61
CA THR A 204 -4.53 -11.37 -7.54
C THR A 204 -5.20 -11.00 -6.22
N GLY A 205 -5.77 -11.99 -5.53
CA GLY A 205 -6.25 -11.89 -4.15
C GLY A 205 -5.48 -12.83 -3.23
N MET A 206 -5.99 -13.06 -2.00
CA MET A 206 -5.38 -14.03 -1.07
C MET A 206 -5.67 -15.48 -1.47
N GLU A 207 -6.90 -15.76 -1.90
CA GLU A 207 -7.38 -17.14 -2.13
C GLU A 207 -7.35 -17.53 -3.60
N SER A 208 -7.49 -16.54 -4.49
CA SER A 208 -7.62 -16.79 -5.92
C SER A 208 -6.90 -15.74 -6.75
N THR A 209 -6.53 -16.14 -7.96
CA THR A 209 -6.01 -15.25 -9.00
C THR A 209 -6.87 -15.40 -10.24
N THR A 210 -7.33 -14.30 -10.80
CA THR A 210 -8.17 -14.27 -11.99
C THR A 210 -7.43 -13.59 -13.13
N VAL A 211 -7.21 -14.32 -14.23
CA VAL A 211 -6.73 -13.76 -15.50
C VAL A 211 -7.92 -13.48 -16.39
N THR A 212 -8.10 -12.23 -16.80
CA THR A 212 -9.18 -11.77 -17.65
C THR A 212 -8.64 -11.57 -19.07
N LEU A 213 -9.24 -12.22 -20.06
CA LEU A 213 -9.01 -11.96 -21.49
C LEU A 213 -10.00 -10.92 -21.99
N THR A 214 -9.51 -9.83 -22.58
CA THR A 214 -10.35 -8.80 -23.22
C THR A 214 -10.96 -9.36 -24.49
N GLY A 215 -12.29 -9.43 -24.56
CA GLY A 215 -13.01 -10.15 -25.61
C GLY A 215 -12.75 -9.62 -27.02
N GLY A 216 -12.72 -8.30 -27.21
CA GLY A 216 -12.43 -7.70 -28.52
C GLY A 216 -10.99 -7.93 -29.02
N VAL A 217 -10.08 -8.30 -28.14
CA VAL A 217 -8.66 -8.57 -28.47
C VAL A 217 -8.42 -10.07 -28.61
N ALA A 218 -8.96 -10.88 -27.69
CA ALA A 218 -8.81 -12.32 -27.69
C ALA A 218 -9.74 -13.04 -28.68
N PHE A 219 -10.86 -12.43 -29.08
CA PHE A 219 -11.85 -13.00 -30.00
C PHE A 219 -12.31 -11.95 -31.02
N PRO A 220 -11.79 -11.98 -32.26
CA PRO A 220 -12.17 -11.00 -33.28
C PRO A 220 -13.66 -11.05 -33.61
N GLY A 221 -14.40 -9.95 -33.41
CA GLY A 221 -15.83 -9.85 -33.71
C GLY A 221 -16.69 -10.84 -32.90
N GLU A 222 -17.62 -11.52 -33.57
CA GLU A 222 -18.47 -12.57 -32.98
C GLU A 222 -17.83 -13.97 -33.15
N SER A 223 -16.50 -14.06 -33.05
CA SER A 223 -15.75 -15.32 -33.19
C SER A 223 -15.60 -16.06 -31.86
N VAL A 224 -15.42 -17.38 -31.95
CA VAL A 224 -15.00 -18.28 -30.86
C VAL A 224 -13.53 -18.69 -30.98
N SER A 225 -12.87 -18.32 -32.07
CA SER A 225 -11.45 -18.58 -32.30
C SER A 225 -10.60 -17.60 -31.51
N LEU A 226 -9.66 -18.13 -30.73
CA LEU A 226 -8.67 -17.33 -30.01
C LEU A 226 -7.68 -16.67 -30.99
N ASP A 227 -7.49 -15.37 -30.81
CA ASP A 227 -6.42 -14.60 -31.43
C ASP A 227 -5.05 -15.03 -30.84
N PRO A 228 -3.97 -15.10 -31.64
CA PRO A 228 -2.63 -15.41 -31.11
C PRO A 228 -2.18 -14.52 -29.95
N ARG A 229 -2.67 -13.28 -29.84
CA ARG A 229 -2.39 -12.39 -28.70
C ARG A 229 -2.91 -12.95 -27.37
N ALA A 230 -3.89 -13.85 -27.39
CA ALA A 230 -4.37 -14.53 -26.18
C ALA A 230 -3.35 -15.55 -25.64
N ASP A 231 -2.39 -16.01 -26.45
CA ASP A 231 -1.45 -17.06 -26.06
C ASP A 231 -0.54 -16.63 -24.90
N ALA A 232 -0.15 -15.35 -24.83
CA ALA A 232 0.62 -14.81 -23.71
C ALA A 232 -0.17 -14.89 -22.39
N ALA A 233 -1.47 -14.62 -22.43
CA ALA A 233 -2.34 -14.73 -21.26
C ALA A 233 -2.60 -16.19 -20.87
N ILE A 234 -2.77 -17.09 -21.85
CA ILE A 234 -2.84 -18.54 -21.60
C ILE A 234 -1.55 -19.04 -20.96
N ALA A 235 -0.38 -18.62 -21.45
CA ALA A 235 0.91 -18.99 -20.88
C ALA A 235 1.06 -18.53 -19.42
N ARG A 236 0.54 -17.34 -19.07
CA ARG A 236 0.47 -16.87 -17.67
C ARG A 236 -0.41 -17.76 -16.80
N VAL A 237 -1.59 -18.17 -17.30
CA VAL A 237 -2.44 -19.14 -16.58
C VAL A 237 -1.70 -20.46 -16.39
N VAL A 238 -1.01 -20.97 -17.42
CA VAL A 238 -0.22 -22.21 -17.32
C VAL A 238 0.89 -22.09 -16.27
N ALA A 239 1.62 -20.97 -16.24
CA ALA A 239 2.64 -20.71 -15.23
C ALA A 239 2.04 -20.68 -13.82
N LEU A 240 0.87 -20.05 -13.66
CA LEU A 240 0.12 -20.01 -12.41
C LEU A 240 -0.35 -21.41 -11.97
N LEU A 241 -0.87 -22.24 -12.88
CA LEU A 241 -1.28 -23.61 -12.57
C LEU A 241 -0.09 -24.47 -12.10
N LYS A 242 1.08 -24.31 -12.75
CA LYS A 242 2.32 -25.01 -12.36
C LYS A 242 2.83 -24.58 -10.98
N ARG A 243 2.53 -23.35 -10.54
CA ARG A 243 2.88 -22.85 -9.21
C ARG A 243 2.16 -23.58 -8.09
N TYR A 244 1.02 -24.22 -8.37
CA TYR A 244 0.22 -24.95 -7.40
C TYR A 244 0.01 -26.41 -7.85
N PRO A 245 1.02 -27.29 -7.69
CA PRO A 245 0.96 -28.68 -8.17
C PRO A 245 -0.08 -29.54 -7.45
N ALA A 246 -0.52 -29.13 -6.24
CA ALA A 246 -1.61 -29.77 -5.51
C ALA A 246 -2.98 -29.60 -6.19
N GLY A 247 -3.07 -28.72 -7.20
CA GLY A 247 -4.30 -28.45 -7.92
C GLY A 247 -5.27 -27.55 -7.16
N GLY A 248 -6.55 -27.64 -7.50
CA GLY A 248 -7.58 -26.76 -6.97
C GLY A 248 -8.79 -26.63 -7.90
N GLU A 249 -9.44 -25.47 -7.88
CA GLU A 249 -10.53 -25.14 -8.79
C GLU A 249 -10.04 -24.21 -9.91
N LEU A 250 -10.44 -24.52 -11.14
CA LEU A 250 -10.21 -23.71 -12.33
C LEU A 250 -11.57 -23.36 -12.94
N THR A 251 -11.99 -22.10 -12.82
CA THR A 251 -13.28 -21.64 -13.33
C THR A 251 -13.07 -20.68 -14.49
N ILE A 252 -13.68 -20.98 -15.63
CA ILE A 252 -13.62 -20.18 -16.84
C ILE A 252 -15.02 -19.62 -17.10
N THR A 253 -15.16 -18.31 -17.06
CA THR A 253 -16.45 -17.64 -17.26
C THR A 253 -16.37 -16.69 -18.44
N GLY A 254 -17.13 -16.97 -19.49
CA GLY A 254 -17.33 -16.03 -20.58
C GLY A 254 -18.39 -14.99 -20.22
N HIS A 255 -18.16 -13.74 -20.61
CA HIS A 255 -19.06 -12.63 -20.41
C HIS A 255 -19.32 -11.90 -21.73
N VAL A 256 -20.56 -11.47 -21.91
CA VAL A 256 -21.02 -10.65 -23.04
C VAL A 256 -21.71 -9.39 -22.54
N ASP A 257 -21.79 -8.39 -23.41
CA ASP A 257 -22.43 -7.10 -23.15
C ASP A 257 -23.97 -7.15 -23.17
N SER A 258 -24.55 -8.16 -23.83
CA SER A 258 -26.00 -8.35 -23.97
C SER A 258 -26.41 -9.81 -23.74
N SER A 259 -27.64 -10.03 -23.24
CA SER A 259 -28.18 -11.38 -23.04
C SER A 259 -28.43 -12.16 -24.33
N ALA A 260 -28.50 -11.49 -25.48
CA ALA A 260 -28.67 -12.12 -26.78
C ALA A 260 -27.50 -13.05 -27.17
N HIS A 261 -26.33 -12.89 -26.53
CA HIS A 261 -25.09 -13.59 -26.88
C HIS A 261 -24.61 -14.56 -25.78
N GLU A 262 -25.49 -15.02 -24.89
CA GLU A 262 -25.12 -15.95 -23.80
C GLU A 262 -24.44 -17.24 -24.30
N ALA A 263 -24.95 -17.83 -25.39
CA ALA A 263 -24.34 -19.01 -26.00
C ALA A 263 -22.91 -18.74 -26.51
N LEU A 264 -22.64 -17.54 -27.03
CA LEU A 264 -21.31 -17.15 -27.48
C LEU A 264 -20.34 -17.01 -26.30
N ALA A 265 -20.82 -16.50 -25.16
CA ALA A 265 -20.03 -16.40 -23.94
C ALA A 265 -19.56 -17.80 -23.48
N GLU A 266 -20.46 -18.77 -23.46
CA GLU A 266 -20.14 -20.16 -23.09
C GLU A 266 -19.18 -20.82 -24.09
N GLN A 267 -19.40 -20.64 -25.39
CA GLN A 267 -18.51 -21.18 -26.43
C GLN A 267 -17.09 -20.62 -26.32
N ARG A 268 -16.93 -19.32 -25.99
CA ARG A 268 -15.62 -18.70 -25.75
C ARG A 268 -14.93 -19.26 -24.51
N ALA A 269 -15.69 -19.50 -23.44
CA ALA A 269 -15.16 -20.15 -22.24
C ALA A 269 -14.65 -21.58 -22.55
N GLN A 270 -15.42 -22.35 -23.33
CA GLN A 270 -15.03 -23.70 -23.75
C GLN A 270 -13.81 -23.70 -24.69
N ALA A 271 -13.68 -22.70 -25.57
CA ALA A 271 -12.50 -22.54 -26.43
C ALA A 271 -11.22 -22.30 -25.60
N VAL A 272 -11.31 -21.47 -24.56
CA VAL A 272 -10.22 -21.25 -23.60
C VAL A 272 -9.89 -22.51 -22.82
N GLU A 273 -10.91 -23.25 -22.36
CA GLU A 273 -10.73 -24.54 -21.69
C GLU A 273 -9.96 -25.55 -22.56
N ALA A 274 -10.36 -25.68 -23.84
CA ALA A 274 -9.70 -26.56 -24.79
C ALA A 274 -8.23 -26.20 -24.97
N ARG A 275 -7.93 -24.90 -25.15
CA ARG A 275 -6.55 -24.42 -25.30
C ARG A 275 -5.71 -24.66 -24.04
N LEU A 276 -6.29 -24.50 -22.85
CA LEU A 276 -5.59 -24.78 -21.58
C LEU A 276 -5.26 -26.27 -21.43
N LYS A 277 -6.18 -27.16 -21.80
CA LYS A 277 -5.94 -28.63 -21.81
C LYS A 277 -4.84 -29.05 -22.76
N GLU A 278 -4.66 -28.33 -23.86
CA GLU A 278 -3.53 -28.54 -24.80
C GLU A 278 -2.19 -28.06 -24.22
N SER A 279 -2.22 -27.10 -23.30
CA SER A 279 -1.03 -26.36 -22.84
C SER A 279 -0.53 -26.78 -21.45
N ALA A 280 -1.35 -27.43 -20.65
CA ALA A 280 -1.02 -27.84 -19.28
C ALA A 280 -1.73 -29.13 -18.84
N ASP A 281 -1.12 -29.81 -17.86
CA ASP A 281 -1.79 -30.91 -17.14
C ASP A 281 -2.79 -30.33 -16.13
N LEU A 282 -4.07 -30.65 -16.33
CA LEU A 282 -5.18 -30.20 -15.49
C LEU A 282 -5.71 -31.32 -14.58
N SER A 283 -5.03 -32.45 -14.46
CA SER A 283 -5.51 -33.61 -13.69
C SER A 283 -5.80 -33.33 -12.22
N GLY A 284 -5.04 -32.42 -11.59
CA GLY A 284 -5.28 -31.93 -10.23
C GLY A 284 -6.35 -30.83 -10.12
N TRP A 285 -6.88 -30.35 -11.24
CA TRP A 285 -7.77 -29.19 -11.29
C TRP A 285 -9.21 -29.61 -11.58
N LYS A 286 -10.14 -29.14 -10.76
CA LYS A 286 -11.57 -29.21 -11.04
C LYS A 286 -11.93 -28.07 -11.98
N VAL A 287 -12.02 -28.39 -13.27
CA VAL A 287 -12.25 -27.41 -14.34
C VAL A 287 -13.75 -27.22 -14.59
N SER A 288 -14.17 -25.97 -14.74
CA SER A 288 -15.52 -25.62 -15.23
C SER A 288 -15.44 -24.47 -16.23
N ALA A 289 -16.28 -24.52 -17.27
CA ALA A 289 -16.40 -23.49 -18.29
C ALA A 289 -17.88 -23.13 -18.48
N THR A 290 -18.24 -21.87 -18.26
CA THR A 290 -19.64 -21.41 -18.32
C THR A 290 -19.75 -20.05 -19.00
N GLY A 291 -20.89 -19.78 -19.63
CA GLY A 291 -21.24 -18.45 -20.11
C GLY A 291 -22.13 -17.71 -19.12
N LYS A 292 -21.87 -16.42 -18.92
CA LYS A 292 -22.77 -15.48 -18.25
C LYS A 292 -23.16 -14.38 -19.21
N GLY A 293 -24.46 -14.08 -19.28
CA GLY A 293 -24.99 -12.96 -20.05
C GLY A 293 -24.69 -11.60 -19.41
N ALA A 294 -25.46 -10.59 -19.81
CA ALA A 294 -25.38 -9.23 -19.29
C ALA A 294 -25.74 -9.08 -17.79
N THR A 295 -25.92 -10.18 -17.04
CA THR A 295 -26.23 -10.19 -15.61
C THR A 295 -25.01 -9.93 -14.73
N ALA A 296 -23.80 -9.95 -15.30
CA ALA A 296 -22.54 -9.74 -14.57
C ALA A 296 -21.62 -8.73 -15.28
N LEU A 297 -22.15 -7.54 -15.60
CA LEU A 297 -21.37 -6.43 -16.16
C LEU A 297 -20.33 -5.93 -15.16
N ARG A 298 -19.08 -5.76 -15.62
CA ARG A 298 -17.98 -5.17 -14.85
C ARG A 298 -18.20 -3.66 -14.68
N VAL A 299 -18.66 -3.00 -15.74
CA VAL A 299 -18.97 -1.56 -15.82
C VAL A 299 -20.30 -1.31 -16.55
N PRO A 300 -20.97 -0.16 -16.38
CA PRO A 300 -22.17 0.18 -17.17
C PRO A 300 -21.90 0.23 -18.69
N ASN A 301 -22.88 -0.16 -19.52
CA ASN A 301 -22.82 -0.13 -20.99
C ASN A 301 -23.15 1.26 -21.59
N GLU A 302 -22.85 2.36 -20.89
CA GLU A 302 -23.24 3.71 -21.34
C GLU A 302 -22.42 4.22 -22.54
N ALA A 303 -21.23 3.64 -22.76
CA ALA A 303 -20.35 3.92 -23.89
C ALA A 303 -19.75 2.63 -24.46
N GLU A 304 -19.28 2.65 -25.71
CA GLU A 304 -18.66 1.50 -26.37
C GLU A 304 -17.48 0.94 -25.58
N GLN A 305 -16.73 1.82 -24.90
CA GLN A 305 -15.64 1.41 -24.00
C GLN A 305 -16.12 0.49 -22.88
N GLY A 306 -17.28 0.79 -22.26
CA GLY A 306 -17.86 -0.08 -21.23
C GLY A 306 -18.31 -1.42 -21.80
N SER A 307 -18.92 -1.39 -22.99
CA SER A 307 -19.32 -2.59 -23.72
C SER A 307 -18.13 -3.51 -24.03
N ALA A 308 -17.02 -2.94 -24.50
CA ALA A 308 -15.77 -3.65 -24.77
C ALA A 308 -15.16 -4.30 -23.52
N ILE A 309 -15.17 -3.61 -22.37
CA ILE A 309 -14.70 -4.15 -21.08
C ILE A 309 -15.59 -5.32 -20.63
N ASN A 310 -16.90 -5.26 -20.90
CA ASN A 310 -17.84 -6.29 -20.47
C ASN A 310 -17.75 -7.58 -21.30
N ARG A 311 -17.38 -7.49 -22.58
CA ARG A 311 -17.03 -8.64 -23.43
C ARG A 311 -15.66 -9.19 -23.01
N ARG A 312 -15.63 -10.25 -22.21
CA ARG A 312 -14.38 -10.80 -21.64
C ARG A 312 -14.51 -12.28 -21.30
N VAL A 313 -13.38 -12.96 -21.09
CA VAL A 313 -13.36 -14.29 -20.45
C VAL A 313 -12.51 -14.22 -19.19
N GLU A 314 -13.09 -14.55 -18.05
CA GLU A 314 -12.40 -14.60 -16.76
C GLU A 314 -11.96 -16.03 -16.46
N ILE A 315 -10.68 -16.23 -16.15
CA ILE A 315 -10.07 -17.52 -15.80
C ILE A 315 -9.62 -17.41 -14.34
N ALA A 316 -10.45 -17.89 -13.41
CA ALA A 316 -10.18 -17.89 -11.98
C ALA A 316 -9.49 -19.19 -11.56
N VAL A 317 -8.33 -19.05 -10.95
CA VAL A 317 -7.52 -20.13 -10.38
C VAL A 317 -7.58 -20.01 -8.86
N THR A 318 -8.14 -21.03 -8.20
CA THR A 318 -8.25 -21.12 -6.75
C THR A 318 -7.51 -22.38 -6.29
N PRO A 319 -6.25 -22.26 -5.84
CA PRO A 319 -5.48 -23.40 -5.36
C PRO A 319 -6.13 -24.06 -4.14
N ALA A 320 -6.01 -25.38 -4.02
CA ALA A 320 -6.45 -26.10 -2.81
C ALA A 320 -5.61 -25.71 -1.58
N ASP A 321 -4.36 -25.33 -1.79
CA ASP A 321 -3.45 -24.79 -0.78
C ASP A 321 -2.73 -23.55 -1.33
N PRO A 322 -3.30 -22.34 -1.13
CA PRO A 322 -2.69 -21.08 -1.59
C PRO A 322 -1.31 -20.80 -0.97
N GLY A 323 -0.97 -21.40 0.17
CA GLY A 323 0.31 -21.21 0.84
C GLY A 323 1.46 -22.03 0.24
N SER A 324 1.17 -23.02 -0.61
CA SER A 324 2.14 -23.98 -1.18
C SER A 324 2.75 -23.52 -2.51
N ALA A 325 2.72 -22.22 -2.79
CA ALA A 325 3.25 -21.64 -4.01
C ALA A 325 4.72 -22.04 -4.26
N ALA A 326 4.99 -22.72 -5.38
CA ALA A 326 6.34 -22.96 -5.85
C ALA A 326 7.03 -21.64 -6.28
N PRO A 327 8.37 -21.54 -6.19
CA PRO A 327 9.12 -20.39 -6.72
C PRO A 327 8.89 -20.27 -8.23
N THR A 328 8.56 -19.06 -8.70
CA THR A 328 8.43 -18.79 -10.14
C THR A 328 9.80 -18.47 -10.74
N PRO A 329 10.15 -19.03 -11.91
CA PRO A 329 11.21 -18.46 -12.73
C PRO A 329 10.79 -17.07 -13.22
N VAL A 330 11.63 -16.06 -13.01
CA VAL A 330 11.44 -14.72 -13.57
C VAL A 330 11.93 -14.77 -15.02
N GLU A 331 11.02 -14.77 -15.99
CA GLU A 331 11.38 -14.53 -17.39
C GLU A 331 11.09 -13.06 -17.72
N SER A 332 12.15 -12.25 -17.78
CA SER A 332 12.08 -10.87 -18.25
C SER A 332 11.87 -10.84 -19.76
N GLY A 333 10.75 -10.28 -20.23
CA GLY A 333 10.45 -10.09 -21.65
C GLY A 333 11.14 -8.84 -22.24
N PRO A 334 11.54 -8.86 -23.52
CA PRO A 334 12.29 -7.77 -24.17
C PRO A 334 11.45 -6.57 -24.63
N ASP A 335 10.13 -6.57 -24.46
CA ASP A 335 9.22 -5.54 -25.00
C ASP A 335 8.63 -4.70 -23.86
N MET A 336 9.41 -3.74 -23.38
CA MET A 336 8.96 -2.71 -22.43
C MET A 336 8.48 -1.48 -23.21
N PRO A 337 7.33 -0.86 -22.86
CA PRO A 337 6.88 0.34 -23.55
C PRO A 337 7.88 1.49 -23.36
N ASP A 338 7.86 2.44 -24.29
CA ASP A 338 8.59 3.70 -24.13
C ASP A 338 8.13 4.47 -22.89
N ALA A 339 9.04 5.23 -22.29
CA ALA A 339 8.72 6.11 -21.17
C ALA A 339 7.87 7.30 -21.66
N VAL A 340 6.77 7.56 -20.97
CA VAL A 340 6.00 8.79 -21.17
C VAL A 340 6.52 9.84 -20.19
N GLY A 341 7.08 10.92 -20.73
CA GLY A 341 7.68 11.99 -19.92
C GLY A 341 9.15 11.73 -19.54
N PRO A 342 9.69 12.53 -18.61
CA PRO A 342 11.09 12.43 -18.19
C PRO A 342 11.43 11.05 -17.61
N SER A 343 12.61 10.54 -17.93
CA SER A 343 13.12 9.25 -17.44
C SER A 343 14.50 9.41 -16.83
N GLY A 344 14.74 8.74 -15.70
CA GLY A 344 16.02 8.74 -14.99
C GLY A 344 16.16 7.50 -14.10
N LYS A 345 17.32 7.35 -13.46
CA LYS A 345 17.51 6.27 -12.47
C LYS A 345 16.81 6.63 -11.16
N GLY A 346 16.25 5.65 -10.46
CA GLY A 346 15.53 5.83 -9.19
C GLY A 346 16.30 6.65 -8.15
N PRO A 347 17.49 6.21 -7.73
CA PRO A 347 18.29 6.95 -6.74
C PRO A 347 18.77 8.31 -7.24
N ALA A 348 19.00 8.45 -8.55
CA ALA A 348 19.41 9.71 -9.14
C ALA A 348 18.24 10.70 -9.28
N GLY A 349 17.00 10.20 -9.37
CA GLY A 349 15.80 10.96 -9.61
C GLY A 349 15.70 11.56 -11.02
N VAL A 350 14.57 12.22 -11.26
CA VAL A 350 14.26 12.92 -12.51
C VAL A 350 13.47 14.19 -12.21
N GLU A 351 13.71 15.25 -12.99
CA GLU A 351 12.93 16.49 -12.94
C GLU A 351 11.70 16.37 -13.85
N VAL A 352 10.53 16.75 -13.33
CA VAL A 352 9.29 16.88 -14.07
C VAL A 352 8.72 18.28 -13.93
N THR A 353 7.84 18.66 -14.85
CA THR A 353 7.20 19.97 -14.83
C THR A 353 5.73 19.84 -14.43
N VAL A 354 5.29 20.67 -13.49
CA VAL A 354 3.90 20.80 -13.05
C VAL A 354 3.46 22.25 -13.30
N GLY A 355 2.75 22.48 -14.41
CA GLY A 355 2.53 23.84 -14.90
C GLY A 355 3.86 24.45 -15.34
N ASP A 356 4.30 25.51 -14.64
CA ASP A 356 5.62 26.14 -14.84
C ASP A 356 6.62 25.80 -13.73
N LEU A 357 6.24 24.91 -12.79
CA LEU A 357 7.03 24.56 -11.61
C LEU A 357 7.84 23.29 -11.83
N SER A 358 9.08 23.26 -11.35
CA SER A 358 9.93 22.06 -11.37
C SER A 358 9.69 21.21 -10.13
N VAL A 359 9.52 19.90 -10.31
CA VAL A 359 9.42 18.93 -9.22
C VAL A 359 10.39 17.80 -9.50
N ARG A 360 11.21 17.47 -8.51
CA ARG A 360 12.12 16.33 -8.57
C ARG A 360 11.45 15.10 -7.97
N LEU A 361 11.41 14.01 -8.72
CA LEU A 361 10.96 12.69 -8.27
C LEU A 361 12.17 11.78 -8.07
N SER A 362 12.25 11.07 -6.95
CA SER A 362 13.27 10.05 -6.71
C SER A 362 12.74 8.89 -5.89
N MET A 363 13.37 7.73 -6.04
CA MET A 363 13.10 6.55 -5.22
C MET A 363 14.42 5.82 -5.04
N GLU A 364 14.98 5.91 -3.83
CA GLU A 364 16.30 5.35 -3.52
C GLU A 364 16.30 3.81 -3.62
N ARG A 365 15.24 3.18 -3.15
CA ARG A 365 15.10 1.72 -3.08
C ARG A 365 13.65 1.31 -2.85
N VAL A 366 13.41 0.02 -2.98
CA VAL A 366 12.18 -0.67 -2.58
C VAL A 366 12.55 -1.78 -1.61
N LEU A 367 11.74 -1.98 -0.57
CA LEU A 367 11.95 -3.06 0.40
C LEU A 367 11.07 -4.26 0.05
N ARG A 368 11.65 -5.45 0.03
CA ARG A 368 10.89 -6.70 -0.09
C ARG A 368 10.46 -7.18 1.30
N VAL A 369 9.16 -7.33 1.48
CA VAL A 369 8.55 -7.84 2.72
C VAL A 369 7.56 -8.95 2.38
N GLY A 370 7.95 -10.19 2.63
CA GLY A 370 7.15 -11.35 2.27
C GLY A 370 6.92 -11.42 0.75
N SER A 371 5.66 -11.27 0.34
CA SER A 371 5.23 -11.34 -1.08
C SER A 371 4.84 -9.96 -1.63
N PHE A 372 5.38 -8.90 -1.03
CA PHE A 372 5.11 -7.50 -1.35
C PHE A 372 6.40 -6.68 -1.43
N LEU A 373 6.27 -5.56 -2.11
CA LEU A 373 7.28 -4.53 -2.26
C LEU A 373 6.78 -3.24 -1.62
N VAL A 374 7.61 -2.62 -0.79
CA VAL A 374 7.35 -1.36 -0.09
C VAL A 374 8.22 -0.28 -0.70
N GLY A 375 7.61 0.66 -1.41
CA GLY A 375 8.28 1.83 -1.97
C GLY A 375 7.92 3.11 -1.25
N VAL A 376 8.81 4.11 -1.35
CA VAL A 376 8.54 5.49 -0.96
C VAL A 376 9.01 6.38 -2.10
N LEU A 377 8.07 6.99 -2.81
CA LEU A 377 8.39 8.02 -3.80
C LEU A 377 8.65 9.33 -3.06
N GLU A 378 9.79 9.95 -3.32
CA GLU A 378 10.14 11.25 -2.77
C GLU A 378 9.93 12.33 -3.82
N LEU A 379 9.24 13.40 -3.42
CA LEU A 379 9.01 14.59 -4.23
C LEU A 379 9.61 15.81 -3.53
N SER A 380 10.40 16.60 -4.26
CA SER A 380 10.91 17.87 -3.76
C SER A 380 10.74 18.97 -4.81
N CYS A 381 10.63 20.22 -4.36
CA CYS A 381 10.44 21.36 -5.23
C CYS A 381 11.19 22.59 -4.71
N PRO A 382 11.65 23.49 -5.59
CA PRO A 382 12.19 24.79 -5.20
C PRO A 382 11.07 25.79 -4.83
N GLN A 383 9.83 25.54 -5.28
CA GLN A 383 8.68 26.42 -5.10
C GLN A 383 7.44 25.57 -4.82
N ARG A 384 6.56 26.06 -3.94
CA ARG A 384 5.34 25.37 -3.52
C ARG A 384 4.51 24.93 -4.72
N VAL A 385 4.07 23.67 -4.74
CA VAL A 385 3.17 23.10 -5.74
C VAL A 385 1.86 22.68 -5.10
N ASP A 386 0.76 23.24 -5.58
CA ASP A 386 -0.60 22.79 -5.28
C ASP A 386 -1.07 21.81 -6.38
N TRP A 387 -1.54 20.64 -5.97
CA TRP A 387 -1.89 19.58 -6.91
C TRP A 387 -3.28 19.76 -7.52
N GLN A 388 -3.36 19.68 -8.85
CA GLN A 388 -4.64 19.40 -9.50
C GLN A 388 -5.19 18.05 -9.03
N VAL A 389 -6.52 17.93 -8.98
CA VAL A 389 -7.21 16.72 -8.50
C VAL A 389 -6.71 15.47 -9.25
N GLY A 390 -6.54 15.57 -10.57
CA GLY A 390 -6.11 14.48 -11.45
C GLY A 390 -4.61 14.19 -11.51
N ALA A 391 -3.76 14.86 -10.72
CA ALA A 391 -2.29 14.78 -10.87
C ALA A 391 -1.72 13.37 -10.73
N PHE A 392 -2.37 12.52 -9.94
CA PHE A 392 -1.91 11.15 -9.64
C PHE A 392 -2.95 10.08 -10.03
N MET A 393 -3.86 10.42 -10.95
CA MET A 393 -4.84 9.45 -11.45
C MET A 393 -4.22 8.53 -12.50
N LEU A 394 -4.64 7.27 -12.49
CA LEU A 394 -4.40 6.38 -13.63
C LEU A 394 -5.24 6.81 -14.83
N PRO A 395 -4.84 6.40 -16.05
CA PRO A 395 -5.74 6.38 -17.20
C PRO A 395 -7.11 5.78 -16.82
N PRO A 396 -8.23 6.43 -17.18
CA PRO A 396 -9.56 6.04 -16.71
C PRO A 396 -9.90 4.56 -16.98
N VAL A 397 -9.47 4.00 -18.11
CA VAL A 397 -9.68 2.60 -18.45
C VAL A 397 -9.09 1.69 -17.39
N TRP A 398 -7.79 1.83 -17.10
CA TRP A 398 -7.08 1.00 -16.13
C TRP A 398 -7.63 1.18 -14.73
N GLN A 399 -8.00 2.41 -14.39
CA GLN A 399 -8.66 2.68 -13.13
C GLN A 399 -9.95 1.86 -12.99
N THR A 400 -10.83 1.87 -14.00
CA THR A 400 -12.11 1.14 -13.94
C THR A 400 -11.96 -0.39 -13.90
N LEU A 401 -10.81 -0.94 -14.30
CA LEU A 401 -10.54 -2.38 -14.20
C LEU A 401 -10.47 -2.84 -12.73
N ARG A 402 -10.00 -1.99 -11.80
CA ARG A 402 -9.84 -2.34 -10.38
C ARG A 402 -10.64 -1.47 -9.42
N TRP A 403 -10.61 -0.16 -9.64
CA TRP A 403 -11.07 0.86 -8.71
C TRP A 403 -12.21 1.65 -9.35
N ARG A 404 -13.45 1.40 -8.90
CA ARG A 404 -14.62 2.18 -9.34
C ARG A 404 -14.46 3.63 -8.87
N THR A 405 -14.11 4.53 -9.81
CA THR A 405 -14.05 6.00 -9.67
C THR A 405 -13.39 6.50 -8.37
N LEU A 406 -12.05 6.52 -8.32
CA LEU A 406 -11.29 7.19 -7.26
C LEU A 406 -10.66 8.50 -7.78
N SER A 407 -10.72 9.60 -7.04
CA SER A 407 -10.16 10.89 -7.52
C SER A 407 -9.30 11.64 -6.51
N GLN A 408 -9.25 11.20 -5.25
CA GLN A 408 -8.68 12.00 -4.15
C GLN A 408 -7.25 11.62 -3.73
N GLY A 409 -6.77 10.42 -4.06
CA GLY A 409 -5.47 9.90 -3.66
C GLY A 409 -4.41 9.86 -4.76
N VAL A 410 -3.40 9.04 -4.52
CA VAL A 410 -2.29 8.71 -5.42
C VAL A 410 -2.46 7.27 -5.93
N TYR A 411 -2.60 7.12 -7.25
CA TYR A 411 -3.02 5.86 -7.88
C TYR A 411 -2.13 5.44 -9.04
N ASN A 412 -1.35 6.37 -9.60
CA ASN A 412 -0.57 6.17 -10.83
C ASN A 412 0.86 5.68 -10.61
N LEU A 413 1.19 5.24 -9.39
CA LEU A 413 2.51 4.67 -9.08
C LEU A 413 2.50 3.20 -9.45
N THR A 414 2.89 2.88 -10.69
CA THR A 414 2.86 1.50 -11.22
C THR A 414 4.26 0.96 -11.43
N LEU A 415 4.45 -0.34 -11.28
CA LEU A 415 5.68 -1.00 -11.71
C LEU A 415 5.50 -1.58 -13.11
N ILE A 416 6.58 -1.63 -13.89
CA ILE A 416 6.62 -2.35 -15.17
C ILE A 416 7.60 -3.52 -15.05
N ASP A 417 7.13 -4.68 -15.48
CA ASP A 417 7.92 -5.90 -15.62
C ASP A 417 7.62 -6.58 -16.95
N GLY A 418 8.56 -6.51 -17.89
CA GLY A 418 8.38 -6.98 -19.27
C GLY A 418 7.08 -6.46 -19.87
N GLU A 419 6.19 -7.37 -20.26
CA GLU A 419 4.89 -7.07 -20.86
C GLU A 419 3.79 -6.71 -19.85
N GLN A 420 4.07 -6.60 -18.55
CA GLN A 420 3.07 -6.37 -17.51
C GLN A 420 3.28 -5.04 -16.79
N ARG A 421 2.17 -4.33 -16.55
CA ARG A 421 2.10 -3.17 -15.66
C ARG A 421 1.39 -3.55 -14.39
N HIS A 422 2.06 -3.41 -13.26
CA HIS A 422 1.54 -3.74 -11.93
C HIS A 422 1.02 -2.47 -11.25
N LEU A 423 -0.27 -2.44 -10.95
CA LEU A 423 -0.86 -1.36 -10.18
C LEU A 423 -0.50 -1.48 -8.70
N THR A 424 -0.62 -0.38 -7.97
CA THR A 424 -0.55 -0.36 -6.50
C THR A 424 -1.51 -1.40 -5.89
N ALA A 425 -1.07 -2.06 -4.82
CA ALA A 425 -1.90 -3.00 -4.09
C ALA A 425 -3.08 -2.30 -3.40
N ASP A 426 -4.15 -3.04 -3.17
CA ASP A 426 -5.38 -2.56 -2.53
C ASP A 426 -5.98 -3.59 -1.59
N TYR A 427 -6.81 -3.17 -0.65
CA TYR A 427 -7.74 -4.06 0.05
C TYR A 427 -9.17 -3.57 -0.12
N ALA A 428 -10.14 -4.46 0.05
CA ALA A 428 -11.56 -4.14 -0.03
C ALA A 428 -12.25 -4.45 1.29
N ALA A 429 -12.87 -3.44 1.89
CA ALA A 429 -13.85 -3.62 2.94
C ALA A 429 -15.25 -3.75 2.31
N PRO A 430 -16.10 -4.71 2.75
CA PRO A 430 -17.41 -4.99 2.14
C PRO A 430 -18.32 -3.77 1.93
N THR A 431 -18.36 -2.82 2.88
CA THR A 431 -19.23 -1.64 2.86
C THR A 431 -18.45 -0.36 2.59
N SER A 432 -17.24 -0.23 3.15
CA SER A 432 -16.40 0.96 3.02
C SER A 432 -15.65 1.03 1.68
N GLY A 433 -15.72 -0.03 0.86
CA GLY A 433 -15.16 -0.07 -0.48
C GLY A 433 -13.66 -0.37 -0.52
N ARG A 434 -13.02 0.00 -1.63
CA ARG A 434 -11.60 -0.31 -1.90
C ARG A 434 -10.68 0.81 -1.44
N TRP A 435 -9.56 0.41 -0.87
CA TRP A 435 -8.50 1.28 -0.37
C TRP A 435 -7.18 0.90 -1.03
N VAL A 436 -6.62 1.84 -1.78
CA VAL A 436 -5.29 1.71 -2.36
C VAL A 436 -4.26 1.92 -1.25
N LEU A 437 -3.24 1.06 -1.20
CA LEU A 437 -2.14 1.14 -0.23
C LEU A 437 -1.11 2.18 -0.67
N SER A 438 -1.57 3.43 -0.66
CA SER A 438 -0.82 4.65 -0.85
C SER A 438 -1.60 5.84 -0.26
N ASN A 439 -1.13 7.06 -0.53
CA ASN A 439 -1.73 8.29 -0.05
C ASN A 439 -3.18 8.47 -0.53
N SER A 440 -4.10 8.63 0.43
CA SER A 440 -5.49 9.05 0.17
C SER A 440 -5.65 10.57 0.03
N ALA A 441 -4.71 11.33 0.60
CA ALA A 441 -4.66 12.80 0.55
C ALA A 441 -3.36 13.27 -0.12
N LYS A 442 -3.42 14.46 -0.72
CA LYS A 442 -2.31 15.10 -1.42
C LYS A 442 -2.05 16.47 -0.80
N PRO A 443 -1.28 16.56 0.31
CA PRO A 443 -0.90 17.86 0.83
C PRO A 443 -0.16 18.67 -0.24
N PRO A 444 -0.17 20.01 -0.15
CA PRO A 444 0.69 20.82 -1.00
C PRO A 444 2.14 20.37 -0.84
N LEU A 445 2.87 20.33 -1.95
CA LEU A 445 4.30 20.09 -1.89
C LEU A 445 4.97 21.42 -1.54
N GLU A 446 5.39 21.54 -0.28
CA GLU A 446 6.11 22.71 0.21
C GLU A 446 7.61 22.58 -0.08
N PRO A 447 8.32 23.69 -0.41
CA PRO A 447 9.77 23.69 -0.39
C PRO A 447 10.25 23.53 1.06
N GLY A 448 11.33 22.78 1.27
CA GLY A 448 11.83 22.52 2.62
C GLY A 448 13.05 21.62 2.65
N GLU A 449 13.45 21.25 3.87
CA GLU A 449 14.60 20.38 4.12
C GLU A 449 14.29 18.93 3.74
N GLU A 450 13.04 18.50 3.93
CA GLU A 450 12.60 17.15 3.67
C GLU A 450 11.64 17.06 2.47
N PRO A 451 11.76 16.03 1.62
CA PRO A 451 10.81 15.79 0.54
C PRO A 451 9.45 15.36 1.09
N TRP A 452 8.40 15.54 0.28
CA TRP A 452 7.14 14.84 0.50
C TRP A 452 7.32 13.36 0.13
N ARG A 453 6.95 12.48 1.06
CA ARG A 453 7.11 11.04 0.92
C ARG A 453 5.77 10.38 0.65
N VAL A 454 5.68 9.65 -0.45
CA VAL A 454 4.48 8.91 -0.84
C VAL A 454 4.76 7.42 -0.69
N PRO A 455 4.35 6.78 0.44
CA PRO A 455 4.41 5.33 0.56
C PRO A 455 3.53 4.66 -0.49
N VAL A 456 3.96 3.49 -0.93
CA VAL A 456 3.24 2.69 -1.92
C VAL A 456 3.61 1.21 -1.76
N ILE A 457 2.60 0.35 -1.80
CA ILE A 457 2.76 -1.10 -1.71
C ILE A 457 2.43 -1.74 -3.06
N TRP A 458 3.28 -2.63 -3.53
CA TRP A 458 3.00 -3.48 -4.70
C TRP A 458 3.10 -4.96 -4.35
N ARG A 459 2.53 -5.81 -5.20
CA ARG A 459 2.92 -7.22 -5.20
C ARG A 459 4.36 -7.35 -5.67
N ASP A 460 5.10 -8.26 -5.04
CA ASP A 460 6.46 -8.55 -5.48
C ASP A 460 6.47 -9.27 -6.82
N THR A 461 7.27 -8.74 -7.74
CA THR A 461 7.48 -9.21 -9.10
C THR A 461 8.74 -10.08 -9.22
N GLY A 462 9.55 -10.17 -8.15
CA GLY A 462 10.64 -11.14 -8.01
C GLY A 462 12.00 -10.67 -8.54
N GLN A 463 12.12 -9.46 -9.09
CA GLN A 463 13.40 -8.92 -9.56
C GLN A 463 14.16 -8.21 -8.44
N ASP A 464 15.48 -8.10 -8.61
CA ASP A 464 16.36 -7.35 -7.70
C ASP A 464 16.41 -5.84 -8.03
N THR A 465 15.82 -5.44 -9.15
CA THR A 465 15.61 -4.04 -9.52
C THR A 465 14.24 -3.86 -10.14
N VAL A 466 13.54 -2.77 -9.82
CA VAL A 466 12.24 -2.45 -10.41
C VAL A 466 12.27 -1.15 -11.21
N ILE A 467 11.26 -1.00 -12.06
CA ILE A 467 11.00 0.21 -12.84
C ILE A 467 9.67 0.79 -12.38
N LEU A 468 9.71 1.98 -11.77
CA LEU A 468 8.52 2.76 -11.47
C LEU A 468 8.14 3.59 -12.70
N ASP A 469 6.90 3.46 -13.14
CA ASP A 469 6.34 4.20 -14.26
C ASP A 469 5.07 4.92 -13.83
N LEU A 470 5.07 6.24 -14.03
CA LEU A 470 3.90 7.08 -13.95
C LEU A 470 3.42 7.29 -15.38
N PRO A 471 2.30 6.68 -15.80
CA PRO A 471 1.88 6.64 -17.20
C PRO A 471 1.37 7.98 -17.75
N GLY A 472 1.04 8.93 -16.87
CA GLY A 472 0.40 10.19 -17.25
C GLY A 472 -0.95 10.02 -17.94
N GLY A 473 -1.21 10.91 -18.90
CA GLY A 473 -2.44 10.95 -19.68
C GLY A 473 -3.46 11.97 -19.18
N ASP A 474 -4.39 12.32 -20.07
CA ASP A 474 -5.48 13.23 -19.77
C ASP A 474 -6.61 12.48 -19.02
N ASN A 475 -7.25 13.19 -18.11
CA ASN A 475 -8.37 12.68 -17.33
C ASN A 475 -9.41 13.78 -17.09
N ALA A 476 -10.55 13.42 -16.50
CA ALA A 476 -11.66 14.34 -16.24
C ALA A 476 -11.30 15.51 -15.30
N HIS A 477 -10.13 15.46 -14.66
CA HIS A 477 -9.66 16.41 -13.66
C HIS A 477 -8.30 17.04 -14.00
N GLY A 478 -7.92 17.01 -15.28
CA GLY A 478 -6.68 17.59 -15.80
C GLY A 478 -5.74 16.54 -16.38
N ARG A 479 -4.44 16.73 -16.19
CA ARG A 479 -3.40 15.84 -16.76
C ARG A 479 -2.59 15.17 -15.67
N ALA A 480 -2.53 13.84 -15.66
CA ALA A 480 -1.72 13.12 -14.68
C ALA A 480 -0.21 13.31 -14.92
N LEU A 481 0.57 13.24 -13.85
CA LEU A 481 2.03 13.24 -13.90
C LEU A 481 2.54 12.04 -14.69
N SER A 482 3.59 12.28 -15.48
CA SER A 482 4.26 11.27 -16.30
C SER A 482 5.77 11.29 -16.05
N ALA A 483 6.33 10.16 -15.68
CA ALA A 483 7.76 10.00 -15.43
C ALA A 483 8.13 8.52 -15.36
N ARG A 484 9.42 8.20 -15.55
CA ARG A 484 9.96 6.87 -15.29
C ARG A 484 11.21 6.93 -14.42
N LEU A 485 11.24 6.06 -13.41
CA LEU A 485 12.43 5.80 -12.60
C LEU A 485 12.88 4.34 -12.82
N THR A 486 14.07 4.16 -13.38
CA THR A 486 14.66 2.84 -13.67
C THR A 486 15.71 2.45 -12.63
N ASP A 487 16.21 1.22 -12.66
CA ASP A 487 17.31 0.75 -11.78
C ASP A 487 17.04 1.00 -10.27
N ILE A 488 15.79 0.92 -9.81
CA ILE A 488 15.48 1.06 -8.38
C ILE A 488 15.85 -0.26 -7.71
N PRO A 489 16.83 -0.30 -6.80
CA PRO A 489 17.22 -1.54 -6.14
C PRO A 489 16.13 -2.06 -5.21
N VAL A 490 15.93 -3.38 -5.22
CA VAL A 490 15.11 -4.10 -4.26
C VAL A 490 16.01 -4.68 -3.17
N VAL A 491 15.66 -4.44 -1.91
CA VAL A 491 16.43 -4.88 -0.74
C VAL A 491 15.50 -5.63 0.22
N ASP A 492 15.91 -6.76 0.75
CA ASP A 492 15.11 -7.45 1.77
C ASP A 492 15.07 -6.64 3.07
N ALA A 493 13.88 -6.53 3.67
CA ALA A 493 13.61 -5.69 4.85
C ALA A 493 14.17 -6.25 6.16
#